data_AF-A0A947AEW7-F1
#
_entry.id   AF-A0A947AEW7-F1
#
_cell.length_a   1.000
_cell.length_b   1.000
_cell.length_c   1.000
_cell.angle_alpha   90.00
_cell.angle_beta   90.00
_cell.angle_gamma   90.00
#
_symmetry.space_group_name_H-M   'P 1'
#
loop_
_entity.id
_entity.type
_entity.pdbx_description
1 polymer ?
#
loop_
_entity_poly.entity_id
_entity_poly.type
_entity_poly.pdbx_seq_one_letter_code
_entity_poly.pdbx_strand_id
1 'polypeptide(L)'
;MGVEIEKKFLLTGAEYKQLAAGTTYRQGYLSTVKERTVRVRTIAAKGFLTIKGISVGATRLEYEYEIPLEDANSLLDELCEK
;
A
#
# COMPACT_ATOMS: atom_id res chain seq x y z
N MET A 1 23.34 -1.03 -3.10
CA MET A 1 21.91 -1.25 -2.73
C MET A 1 21.68 -0.52 -1.41
N GLY A 2 20.70 0.38 -1.33
CA GLY A 2 20.44 1.18 -0.12
C GLY A 2 19.68 0.38 0.93
N VAL A 3 19.99 0.60 2.21
CA VAL A 3 19.21 0.07 3.33
C VAL A 3 18.21 1.15 3.74
N GLU A 4 16.91 0.87 3.68
CA GLU A 4 15.87 1.78 4.15
C GLU A 4 15.78 1.74 5.68
N ILE A 5 15.63 2.91 6.31
CA ILE A 5 15.41 3.06 7.76
C ILE A 5 14.11 3.85 7.94
N GLU A 6 13.05 3.20 8.39
CA GLU A 6 11.74 3.82 8.67
C GLU A 6 11.49 3.96 10.19
N LYS A 7 10.94 5.10 10.63
CA LYS A 7 10.42 5.31 12.00
C LYS A 7 9.02 5.91 11.94
N LYS A 8 8.10 5.39 12.77
CA LYS A 8 6.69 5.82 12.83
C LYS A 8 6.35 6.35 14.21
N PHE A 9 5.61 7.46 14.25
CA PHE A 9 5.24 8.15 15.49
C PHE A 9 3.73 8.34 15.54
N LEU A 10 3.19 8.40 16.76
CA LEU A 10 1.83 8.89 16.97
C LEU A 10 1.81 10.42 16.77
N LEU A 11 0.74 10.92 16.16
CA LEU A 11 0.57 12.35 15.92
C LEU A 11 -0.27 12.97 17.04
N THR A 12 0.10 14.17 17.46
CA THR A 12 -0.70 15.03 18.33
C THR A 12 -1.21 16.20 17.49
N GLY A 13 -2.53 16.39 17.46
CA GLY A 13 -3.15 17.47 16.69
C GLY A 13 -3.23 17.22 15.18
N ALA A 14 -3.56 18.27 14.42
CA ALA A 14 -3.79 18.22 12.97
C ALA A 14 -3.03 19.31 12.20
N GLU A 15 -2.19 20.08 12.89
CA GLU A 15 -1.40 21.20 12.38
C GLU A 15 -0.48 20.74 11.23
N TYR A 16 0.00 19.49 11.27
CA TYR A 16 0.81 18.90 10.21
C TYR A 16 0.09 18.91 8.84
N LYS A 17 -1.24 18.89 8.80
CA LYS A 17 -2.02 18.92 7.55
C LYS A 17 -1.90 20.26 6.84
N GLN A 18 -1.62 21.34 7.56
CA GLN A 18 -1.40 22.68 6.97
C GLN A 18 0.00 22.80 6.37
N LEU A 19 0.93 21.92 6.79
CA LEU A 19 2.33 21.92 6.36
C LEU A 19 2.58 21.04 5.13
N ALA A 20 1.57 20.32 4.63
CA ALA A 20 1.72 19.37 3.54
C ALA A 20 0.49 19.30 2.63
N ALA A 21 0.70 18.97 1.35
CA ALA A 21 -0.37 18.68 0.42
C ALA A 21 -0.83 17.23 0.55
N GLY A 22 -2.13 17.03 0.77
CA GLY A 22 -2.74 15.70 0.77
C GLY A 22 -2.81 15.09 -0.62
N THR A 23 -2.77 13.76 -0.71
CA THR A 23 -3.02 13.01 -1.95
C THR A 23 -4.03 11.91 -1.66
N THR A 24 -5.03 11.74 -2.53
CA THR A 24 -5.99 10.64 -2.40
C THR A 24 -5.27 9.30 -2.48
N TYR A 25 -5.50 8.46 -1.48
CA TYR A 25 -4.87 7.16 -1.35
C TYR A 25 -5.94 6.13 -0.99
N ARG A 26 -6.07 5.07 -1.79
CA ARG A 26 -6.96 3.94 -1.49
C ARG A 26 -6.14 2.66 -1.51
N GLN A 27 -6.51 1.69 -0.68
CA GLN A 27 -5.87 0.38 -0.69
C GLN A 27 -6.83 -0.70 -0.20
N GLY A 28 -6.59 -1.93 -0.63
CA GLY A 28 -7.33 -3.12 -0.26
C GLY A 28 -6.47 -4.37 -0.48
N TYR A 29 -6.91 -5.51 0.02
CA TYR A 29 -6.16 -6.77 -0.08
C TYR A 29 -6.98 -7.80 -0.86
N LEU A 30 -6.38 -8.40 -1.89
CA LEU A 30 -6.95 -9.58 -2.57
C LEU A 30 -6.65 -10.87 -1.80
N SER A 31 -5.63 -10.84 -0.94
CA SER A 31 -5.25 -11.94 -0.05
C SER A 31 -4.52 -11.36 1.16
N THR A 32 -4.97 -11.71 2.37
CA THR A 32 -4.27 -11.41 3.64
C THR A 32 -3.54 -12.62 4.23
N VAL A 33 -3.42 -13.71 3.48
CA VAL A 33 -2.67 -14.90 3.89
C VAL A 33 -1.19 -14.54 4.08
N LYS A 34 -0.62 -14.91 5.24
CA LYS A 34 0.72 -14.47 5.68
C LYS A 34 1.84 -14.86 4.71
N GLU A 35 1.71 -16.00 4.04
CA GLU A 35 2.68 -16.52 3.10
C GLU A 35 2.65 -15.76 1.76
N ARG A 36 1.52 -15.11 1.43
CA ARG A 36 1.27 -14.43 0.15
C ARG A 36 0.21 -13.33 0.30
N THR A 37 0.60 -12.20 0.86
CA THR A 37 -0.28 -11.04 0.94
C THR A 37 -0.29 -10.33 -0.41
N VAL A 38 -1.48 -10.08 -0.97
CA VAL A 38 -1.64 -9.36 -2.24
C VAL A 38 -2.43 -8.09 -1.95
N ARG A 39 -1.80 -6.93 -2.18
CA ARG A 39 -2.36 -5.61 -1.91
C ARG A 39 -2.56 -4.86 -3.22
N VAL A 40 -3.73 -4.28 -3.40
CA VAL A 40 -4.02 -3.30 -4.45
C VAL A 40 -4.01 -1.92 -3.80
N ARG A 41 -3.42 -0.93 -4.46
CA ARG A 41 -3.48 0.47 -4.01
C ARG A 41 -3.64 1.42 -5.18
N THR A 42 -4.27 2.56 -4.92
CA THR A 42 -4.24 3.73 -5.81
C THR A 42 -3.66 4.93 -5.09
N ILE A 43 -2.84 5.70 -5.81
CA ILE A 43 -2.23 6.95 -5.35
C ILE A 43 -2.53 8.00 -6.41
N ALA A 44 -3.44 8.93 -6.10
CA ALA A 44 -4.04 9.81 -7.08
C ALA A 44 -4.50 9.05 -8.34
N ALA A 45 -3.85 9.28 -9.48
CA ALA A 45 -4.18 8.67 -10.77
C ALA A 45 -3.35 7.42 -11.12
N LYS A 46 -2.63 6.84 -10.16
CA LYS A 46 -1.79 5.64 -10.38
C LYS A 46 -2.32 4.43 -9.61
N GLY A 47 -2.33 3.27 -10.25
CA GLY A 47 -2.69 1.99 -9.65
C GLY A 47 -1.46 1.12 -9.42
N PHE A 48 -1.46 0.33 -8.35
CA PHE A 48 -0.37 -0.61 -8.06
C PHE A 48 -0.91 -1.94 -7.52
N LEU A 49 -0.26 -3.01 -7.93
CA LEU A 49 -0.41 -4.35 -7.38
C LEU A 49 0.89 -4.75 -6.66
N THR A 50 0.81 -5.01 -5.36
CA THR A 50 1.94 -5.45 -4.54
C THR A 50 1.73 -6.90 -4.09
N ILE A 51 2.71 -7.77 -4.31
CA ILE A 51 2.73 -9.15 -3.80
C ILE A 51 3.84 -9.24 -2.74
N LYS A 52 3.48 -9.71 -1.55
CA LYS A 52 4.35 -9.78 -0.38
C LYS A 52 4.41 -11.22 0.12
N GLY A 53 5.63 -11.74 0.25
CA GLY A 53 5.88 -13.01 0.92
C GLY A 53 5.83 -12.87 2.44
N ILE A 54 6.07 -13.98 3.13
CA ILE A 54 6.16 -14.04 4.58
C ILE A 54 7.28 -13.12 5.11
N SER A 55 7.01 -12.44 6.22
CA SER A 55 8.04 -11.69 6.94
C SER A 55 8.94 -12.63 7.74
N VAL A 56 10.26 -12.50 7.57
CA VAL A 56 11.29 -13.13 8.38
C VAL A 56 12.10 -12.02 9.04
N GLY A 57 11.88 -11.82 10.35
CA GLY A 57 12.42 -10.67 11.08
C GLY A 57 11.89 -9.35 10.50
N ALA A 58 12.81 -8.47 10.09
CA ALA A 58 12.50 -7.16 9.48
C ALA A 58 12.47 -7.18 7.94
N THR A 59 12.54 -8.36 7.31
CA THR A 59 12.65 -8.50 5.85
C THR A 59 11.56 -9.39 5.28
N ARG A 60 11.20 -9.16 4.02
CA ARG A 60 10.32 -10.04 3.23
C ARG A 60 10.61 -9.87 1.74
N LEU A 61 10.22 -10.87 0.94
CA LEU A 61 10.13 -10.68 -0.51
C LEU A 61 8.93 -9.79 -0.83
N GLU A 62 9.12 -8.79 -1.67
CA GLU A 62 8.08 -7.85 -2.08
C GLU A 62 8.29 -7.50 -3.56
N TYR A 63 7.22 -7.62 -4.34
CA TYR A 63 7.17 -7.25 -5.74
C TYR A 63 6.05 -6.24 -5.92
N GLU A 64 6.31 -5.19 -6.68
CA GLU A 64 5.35 -4.13 -6.94
C GLU A 64 5.32 -3.80 -8.43
N TYR A 65 4.11 -3.73 -8.97
CA TYR A 65 3.86 -3.44 -10.38
C TYR A 65 2.87 -2.28 -10.47
N GLU A 66 3.17 -1.32 -11.34
CA GLU A 66 2.17 -0.34 -11.77
C GLU A 66 1.15 -1.06 -12.67
N ILE A 67 -0.13 -0.83 -12.40
CA ILE A 67 -1.25 -1.37 -13.18
C ILE A 67 -2.18 -0.22 -13.58
N PRO A 68 -3.00 -0.38 -14.63
CA PRO A 68 -3.98 0.64 -15.02
C PRO A 68 -4.86 1.06 -13.83
N LEU A 69 -5.16 2.36 -13.74
CA LEU A 69 -5.95 2.92 -12.64
C LEU A 69 -7.37 2.32 -12.59
N GLU A 70 -7.97 2.09 -13.75
CA GLU A 70 -9.32 1.51 -13.88
C GLU A 70 -9.36 0.07 -13.35
N ASP A 71 -8.33 -0.73 -13.67
CA ASP A 71 -8.18 -2.09 -13.14
C ASP A 71 -8.01 -2.05 -11.62
N ALA A 72 -7.13 -1.16 -11.11
CA ALA A 72 -6.91 -1.03 -9.68
C ALA A 72 -8.19 -0.64 -8.92
N ASN A 73 -8.99 0.30 -9.45
CA ASN A 73 -10.27 0.68 -8.85
C ASN A 73 -11.25 -0.50 -8.88
N SER A 74 -11.39 -1.19 -10.02
CA SER A 74 -12.28 -2.35 -10.14
C SER A 74 -11.90 -3.46 -9.16
N LEU A 75 -10.61 -3.76 -9.00
CA LEU A 75 -10.12 -4.72 -8.01
C LEU A 75 -10.43 -4.29 -6.57
N LEU A 76 -10.27 -3.00 -6.26
CA LEU A 76 -10.55 -2.44 -4.93
C LEU A 76 -12.03 -2.52 -4.57
N ASP A 77 -12.91 -2.24 -5.53
CA ASP A 77 -14.35 -2.13 -5.30
C ASP A 77 -15.03 -3.52 -5.27
N GLU A 78 -14.58 -4.45 -6.11
CA GLU A 78 -15.29 -5.72 -6.34
C GLU A 78 -14.63 -6.94 -5.69
N LEU A 79 -13.29 -6.98 -5.60
CA LEU A 79 -12.56 -8.23 -5.27
C LEU A 79 -11.73 -8.17 -4.00
N CYS A 80 -11.40 -6.98 -3.49
CA CYS A 80 -10.68 -6.88 -2.24
C CYS A 80 -11.54 -7.37 -1.05
N GLU A 81 -10.87 -7.97 -0.08
CA GLU A 81 -11.45 -8.36 1.20
C GLU A 81 -12.11 -7.14 1.88
N LYS A 82 -13.28 -7.36 2.50
CA LYS A 82 -14.10 -6.34 3.18
C LYS A 82 -13.75 -6.22 4.65
#